data_AF-A0A3C1BUB2-F1
#
_entry.id   AF-A0A3C1BUB2-F1
#
_cell.length_a   1.000
_cell.length_b   1.000
_cell.length_c   1.000
_cell.angle_alpha   90.00
_cell.angle_beta   90.00
_cell.angle_gamma   90.00
#
_symmetry.space_group_name_H-M   'P 1'
#
loop_
_entity.id
_entity.type
_entity.pdbx_description
1 polymer ?
#
loop_
_entity_poly.entity_id
_entity_poly.type
_entity_poly.pdbx_seq_one_letter_code
_entity_poly.pdbx_strand_id
1 'polypeptide(L)'
;MVPFIFNLTDKKILVAGGGAEAEALLVSLLGHDPEIVVISPSCTENIKLFKKFGRIKYEERWIEESDVDSSYYFIFALTGDTEVNTEVASYAARVHVPVFVQDNPALSDFCLEKEEEREESDFDRIKDLLRTRRG
;
A
#
# COMPACT_ATOMS: atom_id res chain seq x y z
N MET A 1 -11.41 17.71 3.29
CA MET A 1 -11.64 16.25 3.13
C MET A 1 -12.97 15.91 3.77
N VAL A 2 -13.69 14.94 3.20
CA VAL A 2 -14.94 14.40 3.75
C VAL A 2 -14.86 12.87 3.68
N PRO A 3 -15.49 12.13 4.60
CA PRO A 3 -15.32 10.68 4.68
C PRO A 3 -16.00 9.98 3.51
N PHE A 4 -15.26 9.11 2.84
CA PHE A 4 -15.75 8.19 1.82
C PHE A 4 -15.19 6.80 2.08
N ILE A 5 -16.03 5.78 1.88
CA ILE A 5 -15.63 4.38 2.01
C ILE A 5 -15.49 3.81 0.60
N PHE A 6 -14.36 3.16 0.34
CA PHE A 6 -14.03 2.56 -0.94
C PHE A 6 -13.99 1.03 -0.83
N ASN A 7 -14.56 0.33 -1.81
CA ASN A 7 -14.35 -1.11 -1.94
C ASN A 7 -13.03 -1.37 -2.69
N LEU A 8 -12.11 -2.09 -2.04
CA LEU A 8 -10.77 -2.37 -2.54
C LEU A 8 -10.61 -3.75 -3.18
N THR A 9 -11.65 -4.58 -3.17
CA THR A 9 -11.59 -5.91 -3.81
C THR A 9 -11.23 -5.78 -5.29
N ASP A 10 -10.22 -6.55 -5.71
CA ASP A 10 -9.66 -6.56 -7.06
C ASP A 10 -9.12 -5.20 -7.55
N LYS A 11 -8.88 -4.24 -6.64
CA LYS A 11 -8.31 -2.94 -7.00
C LYS A 11 -6.79 -3.01 -7.00
N LYS A 12 -6.18 -2.50 -8.08
CA LYS A 12 -4.72 -2.41 -8.21
C LYS A 12 -4.19 -1.24 -7.38
N ILE A 13 -3.30 -1.52 -6.44
CA ILE A 13 -2.74 -0.52 -5.52
C ILE A 13 -1.22 -0.54 -5.60
N LEU A 14 -0.60 0.64 -5.72
CA LEU A 14 0.85 0.80 -5.63
C LEU A 14 1.23 1.29 -4.24
N VAL A 15 2.25 0.67 -3.65
CA VAL A 15 2.89 1.13 -2.41
C VAL A 15 4.37 1.36 -2.70
N ALA A 16 4.79 2.62 -2.64
CA ALA A 16 6.19 3.01 -2.70
C ALA A 16 6.76 3.02 -1.27
N GLY A 17 7.73 2.15 -1.00
CA GLY A 17 8.31 1.96 0.33
C GLY A 17 7.98 0.60 0.94
N GLY A 18 8.91 0.11 1.76
CA GLY A 18 8.85 -1.21 2.41
C GLY A 18 9.12 -1.15 3.91
N GLY A 19 8.98 0.03 4.53
CA GLY A 19 9.18 0.26 5.95
C GLY A 19 8.01 -0.19 6.82
N ALA A 20 8.02 0.22 8.09
CA ALA A 20 6.99 -0.12 9.06
C ALA A 20 5.61 0.47 8.69
N GLU A 21 5.60 1.66 8.11
CA GLU A 21 4.40 2.36 7.66
C GLU A 21 3.74 1.63 6.50
N ALA A 22 4.54 1.15 5.54
CA ALA A 22 4.06 0.31 4.45
C ALA A 22 3.54 -1.03 4.97
N GLU A 23 4.25 -1.67 5.90
CA GLU A 23 3.78 -2.91 6.52
C GLU A 23 2.43 -2.73 7.23
N ALA A 24 2.27 -1.68 8.03
CA ALA A 24 1.04 -1.39 8.74
C ALA A 24 -0.13 -1.16 7.78
N LEU A 25 0.10 -0.42 6.68
CA LEU A 25 -0.89 -0.26 5.61
C LEU A 25 -1.27 -1.63 5.01
N LEU A 26 -0.30 -2.46 4.66
CA LEU A 26 -0.55 -3.77 4.04
C LEU A 26 -1.38 -4.66 4.97
N VAL A 27 -1.12 -4.65 6.27
CA VAL A 27 -1.92 -5.38 7.26
C VAL A 27 -3.39 -4.98 7.18
N SER A 28 -3.69 -3.69 7.11
CA SER A 28 -5.07 -3.19 6.98
C SER A 28 -5.70 -3.50 5.62
N LEU A 29 -4.93 -3.48 4.52
CA LEU A 29 -5.47 -3.65 3.18
C LEU A 29 -5.66 -5.13 2.77
N LEU A 30 -4.80 -6.02 3.24
CA LEU A 30 -4.74 -7.41 2.76
C LEU A 30 -6.01 -8.22 3.05
N GLY A 31 -6.81 -7.84 4.05
CA GLY A 31 -8.09 -8.46 4.36
C GLY A 31 -9.22 -8.15 3.37
N HIS A 32 -9.01 -7.21 2.46
CA HIS A 32 -9.99 -6.77 1.45
C HIS A 32 -9.71 -7.31 0.04
N ASP A 33 -8.69 -8.16 -0.10
CA ASP A 33 -8.23 -8.77 -1.35
C ASP A 33 -7.96 -7.79 -2.54
N PRO A 34 -7.18 -6.70 -2.33
CA PRO A 34 -6.68 -5.88 -3.43
C PRO A 34 -5.50 -6.54 -4.17
N GLU A 35 -5.21 -6.06 -5.38
CA GLU A 35 -3.98 -6.39 -6.12
C GLU A 35 -2.86 -5.40 -5.75
N ILE A 36 -2.00 -5.75 -4.81
CA ILE A 36 -0.95 -4.83 -4.32
C ILE A 36 0.40 -5.09 -4.98
N VAL A 37 1.05 -4.00 -5.42
CA VAL A 37 2.46 -3.95 -5.83
C VAL A 37 3.22 -3.07 -4.84
N VAL A 38 4.30 -3.61 -4.27
CA VAL A 38 5.23 -2.89 -3.39
C VAL A 38 6.56 -2.69 -4.11
N ILE A 39 7.04 -1.45 -4.20
CA ILE A 39 8.34 -1.11 -4.78
C ILE A 39 9.19 -0.44 -3.71
N SER A 40 10.33 -1.03 -3.38
CA SER A 40 11.26 -0.49 -2.38
C SER A 40 12.63 -1.15 -2.50
N PRO A 41 13.75 -0.44 -2.27
CA PRO A 41 15.09 -1.04 -2.28
C PRO A 41 15.32 -2.03 -1.13
N SER A 42 14.49 -1.98 -0.09
CA SER A 42 14.50 -2.91 1.04
C SER A 42 13.10 -3.02 1.65
N CYS A 43 12.81 -4.11 2.35
CA CYS A 43 11.53 -4.27 3.04
C CYS A 43 11.66 -5.04 4.35
N THR A 44 10.66 -4.88 5.22
CA THR A 44 10.54 -5.65 6.45
C THR A 44 10.38 -7.15 6.20
N GLU A 45 10.65 -7.97 7.22
CA GLU A 45 10.47 -9.42 7.12
C GLU A 45 9.00 -9.81 6.87
N ASN A 46 8.03 -9.07 7.40
CA ASN A 46 6.61 -9.34 7.15
C ASN A 46 6.22 -9.09 5.69
N ILE A 47 6.75 -8.04 5.06
CA ILE A 47 6.54 -7.81 3.61
C ILE A 47 7.14 -8.94 2.77
N LYS A 48 8.32 -9.46 3.15
CA LYS A 48 8.89 -10.66 2.51
C LYS A 48 7.98 -11.88 2.68
N LEU A 49 7.37 -12.06 3.84
CA LEU A 49 6.38 -13.13 4.06
C LEU A 49 5.14 -12.93 3.19
N PHE A 50 4.57 -11.72 3.12
CA PHE A 50 3.42 -11.43 2.26
C PHE A 50 3.72 -11.76 0.79
N LYS A 51 4.91 -11.39 0.28
CA LYS A 51 5.39 -11.80 -1.04
C LYS A 51 5.47 -13.32 -1.16
N LYS A 52 6.11 -13.99 -0.22
CA LYS A 52 6.31 -15.45 -0.22
C LYS A 52 4.98 -16.21 -0.28
N PHE A 53 3.95 -15.70 0.36
CA PHE A 53 2.60 -16.26 0.35
C PHE A 53 1.73 -15.77 -0.82
N GLY A 54 2.29 -15.01 -1.76
CA GLY A 54 1.59 -14.51 -2.94
C GLY A 54 0.50 -13.49 -2.65
N ARG A 55 0.57 -12.81 -1.49
CA ARG A 55 -0.39 -11.77 -1.09
C ARG A 55 -0.12 -10.43 -1.75
N ILE A 56 1.13 -10.19 -2.15
CA ILE A 56 1.58 -8.97 -2.83
C ILE A 56 2.59 -9.32 -3.93
N LYS A 57 2.78 -8.40 -4.88
CA LYS A 57 3.99 -8.35 -5.71
C LYS A 57 5.00 -7.43 -5.02
N TYR A 58 6.27 -7.83 -4.97
CA TYR A 58 7.34 -7.01 -4.39
C TYR A 58 8.54 -6.93 -5.34
N GLU A 59 8.92 -5.69 -5.65
CA GLU A 59 10.06 -5.34 -6.49
C GLU A 59 11.15 -4.65 -5.65
N GLU A 60 12.30 -5.30 -5.55
CA GLU A 60 13.44 -4.84 -4.74
C GLU A 60 14.30 -3.85 -5.52
N ARG A 61 13.82 -2.61 -5.63
CA ARG A 61 14.47 -1.50 -6.33
C ARG A 61 13.85 -0.18 -5.92
N TRP A 62 14.48 0.92 -6.35
CA TRP A 62 13.90 2.24 -6.25
C TRP A 62 12.70 2.39 -7.19
N ILE A 63 11.72 3.19 -6.76
CA ILE A 63 10.57 3.56 -7.60
C ILE A 63 11.00 4.57 -8.65
N GLU A 64 10.44 4.44 -9.84
CA GLU A 64 10.70 5.29 -10.99
C GLU A 64 9.37 5.82 -11.56
N GLU A 65 9.41 6.88 -12.36
CA GLU A 65 8.21 7.46 -12.97
C GLU A 65 7.39 6.44 -13.77
N SER A 66 8.06 5.50 -14.46
CA SER A 66 7.41 4.47 -15.28
C SER A 66 6.58 3.47 -14.48
N ASP A 67 6.75 3.41 -13.16
CA ASP A 67 5.97 2.54 -12.29
C ASP A 67 4.60 3.11 -11.96
N VAL A 68 4.41 4.40 -12.23
CA VAL A 68 3.19 5.14 -11.90
C VAL A 68 2.41 5.39 -13.18
N ASP A 69 1.33 4.63 -13.36
CA ASP A 69 0.45 4.75 -14.51
C ASP A 69 -1.03 4.83 -14.09
N SER A 70 -1.90 5.13 -15.06
CA SER A 70 -3.35 5.27 -14.81
C SER A 70 -4.09 3.95 -14.57
N SER A 71 -3.40 2.80 -14.50
CA SER A 71 -4.01 1.50 -14.16
C SER A 71 -4.15 1.29 -12.66
N TYR A 72 -3.45 2.07 -11.84
CA TYR A 72 -3.59 2.03 -10.39
C TYR A 72 -4.87 2.74 -9.93
N TYR A 73 -5.50 2.15 -8.91
CA TYR A 73 -6.65 2.72 -8.24
C TYR A 73 -6.24 3.73 -7.17
N PHE A 74 -5.20 3.41 -6.39
CA PHE A 74 -4.57 4.28 -5.41
C PHE A 74 -3.05 4.07 -5.38
N ILE A 75 -2.33 5.14 -4.99
CA ILE A 75 -0.89 5.11 -4.76
C ILE A 75 -0.59 5.56 -3.34
N PHE A 76 0.32 4.87 -2.66
CA PHE A 76 0.79 5.23 -1.32
C PHE A 76 2.30 5.50 -1.34
N ALA A 77 2.70 6.72 -1.02
CA ALA A 77 4.08 7.15 -0.92
C ALA A 77 4.56 7.10 0.54
N LEU A 78 5.21 5.99 0.90
CA LEU A 78 5.62 5.60 2.25
C LEU A 78 7.12 5.24 2.30
N THR A 79 7.96 5.92 1.53
CA THR A 79 9.37 5.54 1.35
C THR A 79 10.28 5.88 2.54
N GLY A 80 9.81 6.74 3.45
CA GLY A 80 10.62 7.35 4.50
C GLY A 80 11.49 8.52 4.02
N ASP A 81 11.50 8.80 2.72
CA ASP A 81 12.23 9.92 2.11
C ASP A 81 11.23 10.93 1.53
N THR A 82 11.29 12.17 2.03
CA THR A 82 10.36 13.24 1.62
C THR A 82 10.53 13.66 0.17
N GLU A 83 11.74 13.61 -0.38
CA GLU A 83 12.01 13.97 -1.77
C GLU A 83 11.39 12.92 -2.70
N VAL A 84 11.65 11.64 -2.44
CA VAL A 84 11.07 10.53 -3.22
C VAL A 84 9.54 10.54 -3.12
N ASN A 85 8.98 10.78 -1.92
CA ASN A 85 7.54 10.88 -1.75
C ASN A 85 6.92 12.04 -2.56
N THR A 86 7.63 13.17 -2.68
CA THR A 86 7.21 14.33 -3.48
C THR A 86 7.24 14.01 -4.97
N GLU A 87 8.24 13.26 -5.42
CA GLU A 87 8.33 12.77 -6.79
C GLU A 87 7.16 11.81 -7.11
N VAL A 88 6.89 10.83 -6.26
CA VAL A 88 5.78 9.88 -6.43
C VAL A 88 4.44 10.60 -6.51
N ALA A 89 4.20 11.61 -5.66
CA ALA A 89 3.00 12.43 -5.73
C ALA A 89 2.90 13.19 -7.07
N SER A 90 4.03 13.71 -7.56
CA SER A 90 4.10 14.39 -8.85
C SER A 90 3.85 13.44 -10.03
N TYR A 91 4.31 12.19 -9.95
CA TYR A 91 4.03 11.14 -10.94
C TYR A 91 2.53 10.81 -10.96
N ALA A 92 1.94 10.58 -9.79
CA ALA A 92 0.52 10.27 -9.63
C ALA A 92 -0.39 11.37 -10.18
N ALA A 93 -0.04 12.64 -9.93
CA ALA A 93 -0.78 13.80 -10.43
C ALA A 93 -0.81 13.87 -11.97
N ARG A 94 0.27 13.47 -12.66
CA ARG A 94 0.34 13.47 -14.13
C ARG A 94 -0.59 12.45 -14.78
N VAL A 95 -0.86 11.34 -14.07
CA VAL A 95 -1.72 10.25 -14.56
C VAL A 95 -3.09 10.22 -13.90
N HIS A 96 -3.40 11.22 -13.07
CA HIS A 96 -4.68 11.41 -12.37
C HIS A 96 -5.07 10.24 -11.45
N VAL A 97 -4.09 9.63 -10.78
CA VAL A 97 -4.34 8.59 -9.78
C VAL A 97 -4.25 9.21 -8.38
N PRO A 98 -5.24 9.02 -7.49
CA PRO A 98 -5.18 9.58 -6.15
C PRO A 98 -4.00 9.01 -5.35
N VAL A 99 -3.28 9.90 -4.67
CA VAL A 99 -2.09 9.55 -3.88
C VAL A 99 -2.26 9.90 -2.39
N PHE A 100 -1.73 9.03 -1.53
CA PHE A 100 -1.48 9.31 -0.12
C PHE A 100 0.01 9.47 0.11
N VAL A 101 0.41 10.53 0.82
CA VAL A 101 1.79 10.78 1.21
C VAL A 101 1.91 10.82 2.73
N GLN A 102 2.77 9.97 3.30
CA GLN A 102 2.96 9.90 4.74
C GLN A 102 3.32 11.27 5.33
N ASP A 103 2.59 11.67 6.37
CA ASP A 103 2.78 12.92 7.12
C ASP A 103 2.82 14.20 6.27
N ASN A 104 2.27 14.16 5.04
CA ASN A 104 2.20 15.32 4.16
C ASN A 104 0.79 15.50 3.56
N PRO A 105 -0.14 16.11 4.31
CA PRO A 105 -1.51 16.32 3.84
C PRO A 105 -1.62 17.30 2.68
N ALA A 106 -0.62 18.15 2.45
CA ALA A 106 -0.62 19.09 1.32
C ALA A 106 -0.38 18.40 -0.03
N LEU A 107 0.29 17.24 -0.02
CA LEU A 107 0.56 16.42 -1.21
C LEU A 107 -0.40 15.22 -1.34
N SER A 108 -1.34 15.05 -0.41
CA SER A 108 -2.24 13.88 -0.36
C SER A 108 -3.64 14.23 -0.87
N ASP A 109 -4.19 13.39 -1.75
CA ASP A 109 -5.56 13.52 -2.24
C ASP A 109 -6.60 12.98 -1.25
N PHE A 110 -6.18 11.99 -0.44
CA PHE A 110 -7.00 11.36 0.59
C PHE A 110 -6.19 11.14 1.87
N CYS A 111 -6.90 10.90 2.97
CA CYS A 111 -6.30 10.53 4.25
C CYS A 111 -6.88 9.20 4.70
N LEU A 112 -6.09 8.42 5.43
CA LEU A 112 -6.55 7.20 6.06
C LEU A 112 -7.13 7.54 7.43
N GLU A 113 -8.40 7.18 7.65
CA GLU A 113 -8.91 7.07 9.01
C GLU A 113 -8.40 5.76 9.60
N LYS A 114 -7.68 5.84 10.72
CA LYS A 114 -7.34 4.64 11.47
C LYS A 114 -8.64 4.13 12.08
N GLU A 115 -9.08 2.93 11.70
CA GLU A 115 -10.12 2.26 12.46
C GLU A 115 -9.59 2.05 13.88
N GLU A 116 -10.32 2.54 14.89
CA GLU A 116 -10.03 2.20 16.28
C GLU A 116 -10.18 0.68 16.44
N GLU A 117 -9.15 0.05 17.00
CA GLU A 117 -9.02 -1.40 17.12
C GLU A 117 -10.32 -2.06 17.61
N ARG A 118 -10.99 -2.82 16.74
CA ARG A 118 -11.83 -3.94 17.18
C ARG A 118 -10.90 -5.11 17.38
N GLU A 119 -10.32 -5.18 18.58
CA GLU A 119 -9.38 -6.21 19.02
C GLU A 119 -9.81 -7.62 18.55
N GLU A 120 -8.81 -8.43 18.19
CA GLU A 120 -8.86 -9.89 17.97
C GLU A 120 -9.16 -10.40 16.54
N SER A 121 -9.87 -9.67 15.67
CA SER A 121 -10.35 -10.25 14.39
C SER A 121 -9.33 -10.29 13.23
N ASP A 122 -8.51 -9.24 13.04
CA ASP A 122 -7.79 -9.08 11.76
C ASP A 122 -6.46 -9.83 11.69
N PHE A 123 -5.75 -9.95 12.82
CA PHE A 123 -4.51 -10.72 12.87
C PHE A 123 -4.75 -12.22 12.68
N ASP A 124 -5.86 -12.74 13.23
CA ASP A 124 -6.25 -14.13 13.04
C ASP A 124 -6.84 -14.38 11.65
N ARG A 125 -7.56 -13.41 11.05
CA ARG A 125 -7.89 -13.43 9.62
C ARG A 125 -6.65 -13.47 8.73
N ILE A 126 -5.61 -12.69 9.03
CA ILE A 126 -4.36 -12.72 8.26
C ILE A 126 -3.70 -14.10 8.40
N LYS A 127 -3.61 -14.67 9.61
CA LYS A 127 -3.09 -16.05 9.79
C LYS A 127 -3.90 -17.08 9.00
N ASP A 128 -5.22 -16.96 8.96
CA ASP A 128 -6.09 -17.87 8.21
C ASP A 128 -5.98 -17.67 6.69
N LEU A 129 -5.82 -16.43 6.22
CA LEU A 129 -5.51 -16.10 4.82
C LEU A 129 -4.14 -16.64 4.40
N LEU A 130 -3.15 -16.63 5.29
CA LEU A 130 -1.83 -17.23 5.05
C LEU A 130 -1.88 -18.78 5.00
N ARG A 131 -2.93 -19.41 5.54
CA ARG A 131 -3.10 -20.87 5.60
C ARG A 131 -3.92 -21.46 4.45
N THR A 132 -4.77 -20.69 3.78
CA THR A 132 -5.85 -21.20 2.91
C THR A 132 -5.47 -21.49 1.44
N ARG A 133 -4.23 -21.25 0.98
CA ARG A 133 -3.76 -21.70 -0.36
C ARG A 133 -2.69 -22.80 -0.32
N ARG A 134 -2.89 -23.82 0.53
CA ARG A 134 -2.36 -25.17 0.29
C ARG A 134 -3.45 -25.99 -0.40
N GLY A 135 -3.60 -25.81 -1.71
CA GLY A 135 -4.52 -26.56 -2.56
C GLY A 135 -4.03 -26.50 -4.00
#